data_AF-A0A1Y2EBC0-F1
#
_entry.id   AF-A0A1Y2EBC0-F1
#
_cell.length_a   1.000
_cell.length_b   1.000
_cell.length_c   1.000
_cell.angle_alpha   90.00
_cell.angle_beta   90.00
_cell.angle_gamma   90.00
#
_symmetry.space_group_name_H-M   'P 1'
#
loop_
_entity.id
_entity.type
_entity.pdbx_description
1 polymer ?
#
loop_
_entity_poly.entity_id
_entity_poly.type
_entity_poly.pdbx_seq_one_letter_code
_entity_poly.pdbx_strand_id
1 'polypeptide(L)'
;MALLLEKRGNEIQITQDIIEAAAGNVHSGHEIINWFLTERKNDTKACITGRVCIAAAACGQQHALGLLYEHVAPGNVCPVWKVIALFYTAAHLGDANQIRQLLRDRTPPDTKNIRGETPLWVAAQYRRTDVVRVFLQEKNIDVNSLSTSGQSAVF
;
A
#
# COMPACT_ATOMS: atom_id res chain seq x y z
N MET A 1 -15.12 0.29 -17.60
CA MET A 1 -14.95 -0.84 -16.64
C MET A 1 -16.13 -0.93 -15.66
N ALA A 2 -16.67 0.19 -15.16
CA ALA A 2 -17.88 0.22 -14.31
C ALA A 2 -19.10 -0.52 -14.91
N LEU A 3 -19.37 -0.35 -16.20
CA LEU A 3 -20.49 -1.01 -16.91
C LEU A 3 -20.42 -2.55 -16.95
N LEU A 4 -19.23 -3.15 -16.90
CA LEU A 4 -19.06 -4.61 -16.92
C LEU A 4 -19.33 -5.23 -15.55
N LEU A 5 -19.06 -4.49 -14.47
CA LEU A 5 -19.32 -4.91 -13.09
C LEU A 5 -20.81 -4.77 -12.75
N GLU A 6 -21.49 -3.72 -13.22
CA GLU A 6 -22.95 -3.57 -13.09
C GLU A 6 -23.73 -4.73 -13.74
N LYS A 7 -23.31 -5.18 -14.93
CA LYS A 7 -23.97 -6.26 -15.67
C LYS A 7 -23.73 -7.66 -15.08
N ARG A 8 -22.70 -7.85 -14.25
CA ARG A 8 -22.33 -9.13 -13.61
C ARG A 8 -22.51 -9.14 -12.09
N GLY A 9 -23.23 -8.15 -11.53
CA GLY A 9 -23.21 -7.79 -10.12
C GLY A 9 -23.54 -8.88 -9.09
N ASN A 10 -24.15 -10.01 -9.48
CA ASN A 10 -24.49 -11.10 -8.57
C ASN A 10 -23.65 -12.39 -8.77
N GLU A 11 -22.83 -12.49 -9.82
CA GLU A 11 -22.00 -13.69 -10.09
C GLU A 11 -20.55 -13.55 -9.64
N ILE A 12 -20.04 -12.32 -9.49
CA ILE A 12 -18.66 -12.08 -9.09
C ILE A 12 -18.60 -11.94 -7.57
N GLN A 13 -18.18 -13.00 -6.89
CA GLN A 13 -17.75 -12.90 -5.48
C GLN A 13 -16.60 -11.89 -5.40
N ILE A 14 -16.79 -10.83 -4.61
CA ILE A 14 -15.72 -9.84 -4.38
C ILE A 14 -14.71 -10.49 -3.45
N THR A 15 -13.62 -10.98 -4.03
CA THR A 15 -12.47 -11.49 -3.30
C THR A 15 -11.52 -10.35 -2.96
N GLN A 16 -10.65 -10.59 -1.99
CA GLN A 16 -9.58 -9.65 -1.62
C GLN A 16 -8.73 -9.25 -2.85
N ASP A 17 -8.43 -10.18 -3.75
CA ASP A 17 -7.59 -9.92 -4.92
C ASP A 17 -8.21 -8.90 -5.88
N ILE A 18 -9.54 -8.85 -5.99
CA ILE A 18 -10.25 -7.85 -6.80
C ILE A 18 -10.09 -6.46 -6.18
N ILE A 19 -10.21 -6.36 -4.85
CA ILE A 19 -10.03 -5.08 -4.15
C ILE A 19 -8.56 -4.65 -4.19
N GLU A 20 -7.61 -5.59 -4.10
CA GLU A 20 -6.18 -5.32 -4.26
C GLU A 20 -5.85 -4.79 -5.66
N ALA A 21 -6.38 -5.42 -6.72
CA ALA A 21 -6.22 -4.95 -8.09
C ALA A 21 -6.87 -3.57 -8.29
N ALA A 22 -8.03 -3.32 -7.67
CA ALA A 22 -8.66 -2.00 -7.69
C ALA A 22 -7.81 -0.94 -6.97
N ALA A 23 -7.27 -1.26 -5.80
CA ALA A 23 -6.36 -0.40 -5.05
C ALA A 23 -5.07 -0.09 -5.81
N GLY A 24 -4.60 -1.05 -6.63
CA GLY A 24 -3.44 -0.90 -7.51
C GLY A 24 -3.66 0.03 -8.71
N ASN A 25 -4.90 0.44 -9.01
CA ASN A 25 -5.20 1.26 -10.19
C ASN A 25 -4.97 2.76 -9.91
N VAL A 26 -3.97 3.33 -10.58
CA VAL A 26 -3.55 4.73 -10.41
C VAL A 26 -4.61 5.74 -10.87
N HIS A 27 -5.39 5.42 -11.89
CA HIS A 27 -6.32 6.38 -12.52
C HIS A 27 -7.78 6.26 -12.05
N SER A 28 -8.23 5.06 -11.66
CA SER A 28 -9.63 4.82 -11.31
C SER A 28 -9.82 3.99 -10.04
N GLY A 29 -8.74 3.72 -9.29
CA GLY A 29 -8.81 2.86 -8.10
C GLY A 29 -9.70 3.43 -7.01
N HIS A 30 -9.67 4.75 -6.78
CA HIS A 30 -10.51 5.42 -5.78
C HIS A 30 -12.01 5.34 -6.10
N GLU A 31 -12.41 5.52 -7.36
CA GLU A 31 -13.82 5.38 -7.77
C GLU A 31 -14.31 3.95 -7.59
N ILE A 32 -13.49 2.97 -7.96
CA ILE A 32 -13.80 1.55 -7.84
C ILE A 32 -13.90 1.14 -6.36
N ILE A 33 -12.97 1.61 -5.52
CA ILE A 33 -13.01 1.38 -4.07
C ILE A 33 -14.22 2.04 -3.44
N ASN A 34 -14.51 3.30 -3.81
CA ASN A 34 -15.68 4.00 -3.30
C ASN A 34 -16.97 3.26 -3.69
N TRP A 35 -17.06 2.79 -4.94
CA TRP A 35 -18.18 1.99 -5.41
C TRP A 35 -18.33 0.68 -4.62
N PHE A 36 -17.23 -0.04 -4.36
CA PHE A 36 -17.27 -1.24 -3.50
C PHE A 36 -17.76 -0.92 -2.08
N LEU A 37 -17.29 0.18 -1.50
CA LEU A 37 -17.68 0.64 -0.17
C LEU A 37 -19.14 1.12 -0.08
N THR A 38 -19.73 1.61 -1.17
CA THR A 38 -21.14 2.05 -1.19
C THR A 38 -22.10 0.89 -1.46
N GLU A 39 -21.83 0.07 -2.47
CA GLU A 39 -22.75 -0.97 -2.96
C GLU A 39 -22.67 -2.30 -2.18
N ARG A 40 -21.53 -2.60 -1.55
CA ARG A 40 -21.22 -3.93 -0.98
C ARG A 40 -20.55 -3.83 0.41
N LYS A 41 -21.10 -3.00 1.31
CA LYS A 41 -20.58 -2.75 2.68
C LYS A 41 -20.32 -4.00 3.54
N ASN A 42 -21.10 -5.06 3.37
CA ASN A 42 -20.99 -6.27 4.19
C ASN A 42 -19.90 -7.23 3.71
N ASP A 43 -19.71 -7.37 2.39
CA ASP A 43 -18.68 -8.26 1.81
C ASP A 43 -17.29 -7.59 1.80
N THR A 44 -17.25 -6.26 1.65
CA THR A 44 -16.01 -5.48 1.64
C THR A 44 -15.30 -5.46 3.00
N LYS A 45 -16.03 -5.41 4.12
CA LYS A 45 -15.41 -5.42 5.46
C LYS A 45 -14.54 -6.64 5.74
N ALA A 46 -14.88 -7.80 5.19
CA ALA A 46 -14.08 -9.03 5.35
C ALA A 46 -12.86 -9.06 4.41
N CYS A 47 -12.93 -8.34 3.30
CA CYS A 47 -11.91 -8.34 2.24
C CYS A 47 -10.90 -7.19 2.35
N ILE A 48 -11.19 -6.14 3.13
CA ILE A 48 -10.24 -5.06 3.39
C ILE A 48 -9.20 -5.55 4.41
N THR A 49 -8.12 -6.11 3.88
CA THR A 49 -6.94 -6.49 4.65
C THR A 49 -5.83 -5.44 4.51
N GLY A 50 -4.80 -5.55 5.36
CA GLY A 50 -3.60 -4.71 5.25
C GLY A 50 -2.95 -4.74 3.85
N ARG A 51 -3.16 -5.82 3.08
CA ARG A 51 -2.69 -5.96 1.69
C ARG A 51 -3.29 -4.92 0.75
N VAL A 52 -4.60 -4.71 0.83
CA VAL A 52 -5.32 -3.70 0.04
C VAL A 52 -4.81 -2.30 0.36
N CYS A 53 -4.57 -2.03 1.65
CA CYS A 53 -4.06 -0.74 2.10
C CYS A 53 -2.62 -0.49 1.62
N ILE A 54 -1.75 -1.50 1.65
CA ILE A 54 -0.39 -1.40 1.11
C ILE A 54 -0.42 -1.18 -0.41
N ALA A 55 -1.31 -1.86 -1.14
CA ALA A 55 -1.46 -1.64 -2.59
C ALA A 55 -1.91 -0.21 -2.91
N ALA A 56 -2.92 0.30 -2.22
CA ALA A 56 -3.37 1.69 -2.39
C ALA A 56 -2.26 2.70 -2.05
N ALA A 57 -1.47 2.41 -0.99
CA ALA A 57 -0.31 3.21 -0.59
C ALA A 57 0.81 3.21 -1.62
N ALA A 58 1.18 2.05 -2.14
CA ALA A 58 2.22 1.93 -3.17
C ALA A 58 1.85 2.69 -4.46
N CYS A 59 0.56 2.83 -4.75
CA CYS A 59 0.05 3.54 -5.92
C CYS A 59 -0.26 5.03 -5.67
N GLY A 60 0.07 5.57 -4.48
CA GLY A 60 -0.12 6.98 -4.14
C GLY A 60 -1.59 7.41 -4.02
N GLN A 61 -2.53 6.47 -3.88
CA GLN A 61 -3.96 6.75 -3.82
C GLN A 61 -4.37 7.24 -2.42
N GLN A 62 -3.99 8.47 -2.04
CA GLN A 62 -4.30 9.02 -0.70
C GLN A 62 -5.80 9.08 -0.41
N HIS A 63 -6.63 9.38 -1.41
CA HIS A 63 -8.08 9.39 -1.26
C HIS A 63 -8.65 7.98 -1.04
N ALA A 64 -8.20 6.99 -1.82
CA ALA A 64 -8.61 5.61 -1.62
C ALA A 64 -8.14 5.08 -0.25
N LEU A 65 -6.92 5.42 0.16
CA LEU A 65 -6.41 5.14 1.50
C LEU A 65 -7.27 5.78 2.58
N GLY A 66 -7.64 7.05 2.45
CA GLY A 66 -8.49 7.75 3.41
C GLY A 66 -9.85 7.05 3.58
N LEU A 67 -10.50 6.72 2.47
CA LEU A 67 -11.77 5.98 2.46
C LEU A 67 -11.61 4.59 3.08
N LEU A 68 -10.52 3.88 2.77
CA LEU A 68 -10.22 2.60 3.40
C LEU A 68 -10.03 2.79 4.90
N TYR A 69 -9.22 3.74 5.37
CA TYR A 69 -8.99 4.01 6.79
C TYR A 69 -10.26 4.36 7.56
N GLU A 70 -11.11 5.22 6.99
CA GLU A 70 -12.39 5.62 7.61
C GLU A 70 -13.34 4.43 7.75
N HIS A 71 -13.41 3.56 6.75
CA HIS A 71 -14.28 2.38 6.77
C HIS A 71 -13.65 1.15 7.44
N VAL A 72 -12.35 1.18 7.73
CA VAL A 72 -11.57 0.12 8.39
C VAL A 72 -11.61 0.18 9.93
N ALA A 73 -11.94 1.32 10.54
CA ALA A 73 -11.94 1.44 12.01
C ALA A 73 -13.23 0.88 12.66
N PRO A 74 -13.23 0.30 13.89
CA PRO A 74 -12.23 0.40 14.96
C PRO A 74 -12.00 -0.94 15.71
N GLY A 75 -11.63 -2.04 15.02
CA GLY A 75 -11.60 -3.33 15.72
C GLY A 75 -10.69 -4.43 15.24
N ASN A 76 -10.13 -4.38 14.02
CA ASN A 76 -9.49 -5.59 13.51
C ASN A 76 -8.30 -5.40 12.57
N VAL A 77 -7.58 -4.29 12.65
CA VAL A 77 -6.39 -4.16 11.79
C VAL A 77 -5.23 -3.58 12.58
N CYS A 78 -4.25 -4.44 12.86
CA CYS A 78 -3.04 -4.15 13.64
C CYS A 78 -2.40 -2.81 13.24
N PRO A 79 -2.07 -1.88 14.16
CA PRO A 79 -1.46 -0.58 13.80
C PRO A 79 -0.26 -0.69 12.83
N VAL A 80 0.43 -1.82 12.84
CA VAL A 80 1.57 -2.19 12.00
C VAL A 80 1.35 -1.94 10.50
N TRP A 81 0.23 -2.34 9.87
CA TRP A 81 0.06 -2.16 8.41
C TRP A 81 -0.13 -0.69 8.01
N LYS A 82 -0.72 0.12 8.88
CA LYS A 82 -0.86 1.56 8.66
C LYS A 82 0.51 2.21 8.56
N VAL A 83 1.40 1.82 9.47
CA VAL A 83 2.76 2.32 9.48
C VAL A 83 3.52 1.84 8.23
N ILE A 84 3.38 0.58 7.84
CA ILE A 84 3.95 0.03 6.59
C ILE A 84 3.45 0.83 5.37
N ALA A 85 2.14 1.04 5.25
CA ALA A 85 1.53 1.81 4.17
C ALA A 85 2.11 3.24 4.10
N LEU A 86 2.27 3.91 5.25
CA LEU A 86 2.88 5.24 5.33
C LEU A 86 4.34 5.25 4.87
N PHE A 87 5.13 4.22 5.21
CA PHE A 87 6.50 4.07 4.69
C PHE A 87 6.52 3.99 3.18
N TYR A 88 5.65 3.18 2.58
CA TYR A 88 5.58 3.04 1.12
C TYR A 88 5.09 4.31 0.45
N THR A 89 4.08 5.00 0.98
CA THR A 89 3.66 6.29 0.42
C THR A 89 4.77 7.32 0.48
N ALA A 90 5.47 7.43 1.61
CA ALA A 90 6.56 8.39 1.77
C ALA A 90 7.75 8.04 0.84
N ALA A 91 8.07 6.75 0.71
CA ALA A 91 9.09 6.26 -0.19
C ALA A 91 8.76 6.50 -1.67
N HIS A 92 7.49 6.35 -2.05
CA HIS A 92 7.01 6.60 -3.41
C HIS A 92 6.98 8.10 -3.74
N LEU A 93 6.48 8.92 -2.82
CA LEU A 93 6.39 10.39 -2.97
C LEU A 93 7.75 11.07 -2.86
N GLY A 94 8.72 10.44 -2.21
CA GLY A 94 10.02 11.05 -1.92
C GLY A 94 10.01 11.90 -0.64
N ASP A 95 9.05 11.71 0.26
CA ASP A 95 8.95 12.47 1.51
C ASP A 95 9.94 11.96 2.56
N ALA A 96 11.17 12.49 2.48
CA ALA A 96 12.24 12.18 3.42
C ALA A 96 11.92 12.58 4.87
N ASN A 97 11.08 13.59 5.10
CA ASN A 97 10.74 14.04 6.45
C ASN A 97 9.80 13.05 7.13
N GLN A 98 8.81 12.56 6.40
CA GLN A 98 7.89 11.54 6.90
C GLN A 98 8.64 10.22 7.19
N ILE A 99 9.59 9.82 6.33
CA ILE A 99 10.47 8.66 6.57
C ILE A 99 11.26 8.84 7.88
N ARG A 100 11.87 10.01 8.10
CA ARG A 100 12.63 10.30 9.33
C ARG A 100 11.74 10.23 10.58
N GLN A 101 10.50 10.70 10.50
CA GLN A 101 9.54 10.59 11.61
C GLN A 101 9.21 9.13 11.91
N LEU A 102 8.89 8.35 10.88
CA LEU A 102 8.52 6.95 11.06
C LEU A 102 9.68 6.07 11.56
N LEU A 103 10.92 6.41 11.20
CA LEU A 103 12.14 5.79 11.74
C LEU A 103 12.36 6.13 13.22
N ARG A 104 12.08 7.38 13.63
CA ARG A 104 12.11 7.79 15.06
C ARG A 104 11.09 7.02 15.90
N ASP A 105 9.95 6.67 15.32
CA ASP A 105 8.91 5.87 15.95
C ASP A 105 9.28 4.38 16.11
N ARG A 106 10.55 4.01 15.82
CA ARG A 106 11.11 2.65 15.89
C ARG A 106 10.39 1.63 15.00
N THR A 107 9.80 2.11 13.91
CA THR A 107 9.22 1.19 12.94
C THR A 107 10.32 0.46 12.18
N PRO A 108 10.22 -0.86 12.00
CA PRO A 108 11.17 -1.60 11.16
C PRO A 108 11.07 -1.16 9.68
N PRO A 109 12.13 -0.54 9.13
CA PRO A 109 12.14 -0.05 7.75
C PRO A 109 12.22 -1.18 6.71
N ASP A 110 12.69 -2.37 7.08
CA ASP A 110 12.84 -3.52 6.17
C ASP A 110 11.54 -4.32 5.99
N THR A 111 10.40 -3.74 6.36
CA THR A 111 9.13 -4.46 6.27
C THR A 111 8.70 -4.60 4.82
N LYS A 112 8.75 -5.84 4.32
CA LYS A 112 8.43 -6.17 2.94
C LYS A 112 6.92 -6.03 2.64
N ASN A 113 6.61 -5.52 1.45
CA ASN A 113 5.23 -5.51 0.92
C ASN A 113 4.82 -6.89 0.38
N ILE A 114 3.62 -6.96 -0.21
CA ILE A 114 3.08 -8.16 -0.86
C ILE A 114 3.94 -8.70 -2.02
N ARG A 115 4.77 -7.86 -2.63
CA ARG A 115 5.72 -8.22 -3.69
C ARG A 115 7.11 -8.53 -3.13
N GLY A 116 7.25 -8.64 -1.81
CA GLY A 116 8.53 -8.86 -1.13
C GLY A 116 9.49 -7.67 -1.23
N GLU A 117 9.05 -6.54 -1.79
CA GLU A 117 9.87 -5.35 -1.97
C GLU A 117 9.94 -4.61 -0.64
N THR A 118 11.07 -3.98 -0.33
CA THR A 118 11.21 -3.11 0.84
C THR A 118 10.83 -1.66 0.48
N PRO A 119 10.54 -0.80 1.46
CA PRO A 119 10.34 0.64 1.22
C PRO A 119 11.55 1.29 0.52
N LEU A 120 12.77 0.80 0.83
CA LEU A 120 13.98 1.19 0.11
C LEU A 120 13.93 0.80 -1.37
N TRP A 121 13.48 -0.42 -1.69
CA TRP A 121 13.32 -0.89 -3.07
C TRP A 121 12.40 0.04 -3.87
N VAL A 122 11.26 0.43 -3.28
CA VAL A 122 10.33 1.38 -3.90
C VAL A 122 10.99 2.75 -4.08
N ALA A 123 11.66 3.29 -3.05
CA ALA A 123 12.38 4.56 -3.18
C ALA A 123 13.43 4.54 -4.31
N ALA A 124 14.17 3.43 -4.45
CA ALA A 124 15.15 3.25 -5.50
C ALA A 124 14.49 3.18 -6.89
N GLN A 125 13.41 2.40 -7.04
CA GLN A 125 12.66 2.26 -8.28
C GLN A 125 12.12 3.61 -8.79
N TYR A 126 11.58 4.43 -7.87
CA TYR A 126 11.03 5.75 -8.19
C TYR A 126 12.07 6.87 -8.19
N ARG A 127 13.38 6.54 -8.13
CA ARG A 127 14.52 7.47 -8.16
C ARG A 127 14.45 8.55 -7.07
N ARG A 128 13.96 8.20 -5.89
CA ARG A 128 13.86 9.10 -4.72
C ARG A 128 15.17 9.14 -3.96
N THR A 129 16.16 9.82 -4.53
CA THR A 129 17.53 9.91 -3.99
C THR A 129 17.59 10.41 -2.54
N ASP A 130 16.72 11.35 -2.17
CA ASP A 130 16.70 11.90 -0.81
C ASP A 130 16.23 10.88 0.21
N VAL A 131 15.19 10.12 -0.11
CA VAL A 131 14.70 9.03 0.73
C VAL A 131 15.71 7.89 0.81
N VAL A 132 16.32 7.51 -0.31
CA VAL A 132 17.39 6.50 -0.34
C VAL A 132 18.54 6.93 0.56
N ARG A 133 18.93 8.21 0.54
CA ARG A 133 19.98 8.75 1.42
C ARG A 133 19.59 8.66 2.90
N VAL A 134 18.33 8.95 3.25
CA VAL A 134 17.85 8.78 4.63
C VAL A 134 17.93 7.34 5.06
N PHE A 135 17.48 6.40 4.23
CA PHE A 135 17.58 4.98 4.54
C PHE A 135 19.03 4.50 4.66
N LEU A 136 19.94 4.93 3.77
CA LEU A 136 21.36 4.55 3.87
C LEU A 136 22.08 5.12 5.11
N GLN A 137 21.52 6.14 5.77
CA GLN A 137 22.04 6.64 7.04
C GLN A 137 21.67 5.73 8.22
N GLU A 138 20.66 4.88 8.07
CA GLU A 138 20.21 3.95 9.10
C GLU A 138 21.02 2.64 9.05
N LYS A 139 21.58 2.22 10.19
CA LYS A 139 22.46 1.02 10.27
C LYS A 139 21.74 -0.31 10.09
N ASN A 140 20.41 -0.33 10.25
CA ASN A 140 19.61 -1.55 10.31
C ASN A 140 18.85 -1.82 9.01
N ILE A 141 19.33 -1.29 7.87
CA ILE A 141 18.64 -1.42 6.59
C ILE A 141 19.39 -2.39 5.70
N ASP A 142 18.70 -3.44 5.29
CA ASP A 142 19.21 -4.40 4.32
C ASP A 142 19.02 -3.88 2.88
N VAL A 143 20.06 -3.26 2.36
CA VAL A 143 20.17 -2.81 0.96
C VAL A 143 20.10 -3.96 -0.05
N ASN A 144 20.41 -5.19 0.35
CA ASN A 144 20.42 -6.36 -0.55
C ASN A 144 19.13 -7.18 -0.49
N SER A 145 18.10 -6.66 0.19
CA SER A 145 16.83 -7.37 0.30
C SER A 145 16.21 -7.65 -1.06
N LEU A 146 15.96 -8.93 -1.32
CA LEU A 146 15.35 -9.42 -2.55
C LEU A 146 13.82 -9.34 -2.49
N SER A 147 13.22 -8.89 -3.59
CA SER A 147 11.79 -9.00 -3.87
C SER A 147 11.36 -10.44 -4.13
N THR A 148 10.05 -10.69 -4.26
CA THR A 148 9.54 -12.00 -4.71
C THR A 148 9.97 -12.35 -6.13
N SER A 149 10.34 -11.35 -6.94
CA SER A 149 10.93 -11.55 -8.27
C SER A 149 12.45 -11.80 -8.25
N GLY A 150 13.07 -11.85 -7.06
CA GLY A 150 14.52 -12.06 -6.91
C GLY A 150 15.37 -10.83 -7.26
N GLN A 151 14.77 -9.63 -7.32
CA GLN A 151 15.49 -8.39 -7.63
C GLN A 151 15.83 -7.64 -6.35
N SER A 152 17.04 -7.07 -6.30
CA SER A 152 17.45 -6.15 -5.23
C SER A 152 17.13 -4.70 -5.59
N ALA A 153 17.18 -3.80 -4.60
CA ALA A 153 16.97 -2.36 -4.82
C ALA A 153 18.11 -1.68 -5.62
N VAL A 154 19.25 -2.37 -5.78
CA VAL A 154 20.50 -1.80 -6.31
C VAL A 154 20.73 -2.16 -7.79
N PHE A 155 19.88 -3.01 -8.38
CA PHE A 155 20.01 -3.53 -9.76
C PHE A 155 18.90 -3.04 -10.69
#